data_AF-A0A519C117-F1
#
_entry.id   AF-A0A519C117-F1
#
_cell.length_a   1.000
_cell.length_b   1.000
_cell.length_c   1.000
_cell.angle_alpha   90.00
_cell.angle_beta   90.00
_cell.angle_gamma   90.00
#
_symmetry.space_group_name_H-M   'P 1'
#
loop_
_entity.id
_entity.type
_entity.pdbx_description
1 polymer ?
#
loop_
_entity_poly.entity_id
_entity_poly.type
_entity_poly.pdbx_seq_one_letter_code
_entity_poly.pdbx_strand_id
1 'polypeptide(L)'
;MSILSFTEESLVFLDQEFTYLSIICSFISVFVGIIMVQSGFDKIFNWEGELDFISEKFAKTPLSNFSAFGLIQVTIFEVLSGLLSLFGAIMVLFYNNESYGIMGLILAAISLCILMLGQRISKDYEGAAVLVPYFLLTMIGLFMYSN
;
A
#
# COMPACT_ATOMS: atom_id res chain seq x y z
N MET A 1 -31.22 -21.78 7.34
CA MET A 1 -30.12 -20.84 7.64
C MET A 1 -28.83 -21.62 7.62
N SER A 2 -28.01 -21.38 6.60
CA SER A 2 -26.65 -21.94 6.54
C SER A 2 -25.75 -20.97 7.32
N ILE A 3 -25.18 -21.41 8.43
CA ILE A 3 -24.23 -20.59 9.20
C ILE A 3 -22.92 -20.44 8.42
N LEU A 4 -22.53 -21.48 7.69
CA LEU A 4 -21.31 -21.57 6.91
C LEU A 4 -21.52 -22.56 5.76
N SER A 5 -21.34 -22.13 4.52
CA SER A 5 -21.31 -23.01 3.35
C SER A 5 -20.31 -22.52 2.31
N PHE A 6 -19.77 -23.46 1.53
CA PHE A 6 -18.79 -23.19 0.48
C PHE A 6 -19.37 -23.57 -0.87
N THR A 7 -19.14 -22.72 -1.87
CA THR A 7 -19.42 -22.98 -3.28
C THR A 7 -18.09 -23.04 -4.05
N GLU A 8 -18.17 -23.25 -5.37
CA GLU A 8 -16.99 -23.24 -6.24
C GLU A 8 -16.31 -21.86 -6.31
N GLU A 9 -17.07 -20.78 -6.11
CA GLU A 9 -16.58 -19.40 -6.29
C GLU A 9 -16.74 -18.52 -5.04
N SER A 10 -17.46 -18.98 -4.02
CA SER A 10 -17.83 -18.16 -2.87
C SER A 10 -17.92 -18.91 -1.54
N LEU A 11 -17.80 -18.13 -0.47
CA LEU A 11 -18.07 -18.48 0.92
C LEU A 11 -19.36 -17.79 1.34
N VAL A 12 -20.32 -18.54 1.88
CA VAL A 12 -21.51 -17.96 2.53
C VAL A 12 -21.33 -18.07 4.04
N PHE A 13 -21.38 -16.93 4.72
CA PHE A 13 -21.27 -16.81 6.17
C PHE A 13 -22.33 -15.83 6.69
N LEU A 14 -23.14 -16.26 7.67
CA LEU A 14 -24.24 -15.45 8.23
C LEU A 14 -25.17 -14.85 7.16
N ASP A 15 -25.58 -15.66 6.19
CA ASP A 15 -26.42 -15.28 5.04
C ASP A 15 -25.80 -14.18 4.13
N GLN A 16 -24.51 -13.84 4.31
CA GLN A 16 -23.73 -13.00 3.38
C GLN A 16 -22.84 -13.88 2.50
N GLU A 17 -22.80 -13.55 1.21
CA GLU A 17 -21.95 -14.21 0.23
C GLU A 17 -20.68 -13.40 -0.04
N PHE A 18 -19.52 -14.05 0.06
CA PHE A 18 -18.22 -13.49 -0.21
C PHE A 18 -17.54 -14.31 -1.30
N THR A 19 -17.30 -13.71 -2.48
CA THR A 19 -16.54 -14.39 -3.53
C THR A 19 -15.09 -14.60 -3.09
N TYR A 20 -14.46 -15.70 -3.50
CA TYR A 20 -13.05 -15.92 -3.19
C TYR A 20 -12.17 -14.80 -3.74
N LEU A 21 -12.56 -14.22 -4.87
CA LEU A 21 -11.90 -13.05 -5.44
C LEU A 21 -11.99 -11.82 -4.51
N SER A 22 -13.19 -11.47 -4.00
CA SER A 22 -13.34 -10.32 -3.11
C SER A 22 -12.57 -10.51 -1.80
N ILE A 23 -12.51 -11.75 -1.30
CA ILE A 23 -11.68 -12.13 -0.16
C ILE A 23 -10.21 -11.88 -0.49
N ILE A 24 -9.67 -12.43 -1.58
CA ILE A 24 -8.26 -12.24 -1.97
C ILE A 24 -7.93 -10.75 -2.12
N CYS A 25 -8.74 -10.01 -2.85
CA CYS A 25 -8.59 -8.56 -3.06
C CYS A 25 -8.61 -7.79 -1.74
N SER A 26 -9.50 -8.16 -0.82
CA SER A 26 -9.57 -7.57 0.52
C SER A 26 -8.31 -7.83 1.33
N PHE A 27 -7.81 -9.07 1.37
CA PHE A 27 -6.59 -9.40 2.12
C PHE A 27 -5.34 -8.72 1.55
N ILE A 28 -5.22 -8.62 0.22
CA ILE A 28 -4.14 -7.85 -0.41
C ILE A 28 -4.23 -6.38 -0.01
N SER A 29 -5.42 -5.79 -0.10
CA SER A 29 -5.66 -4.39 0.29
C SER A 29 -5.40 -4.14 1.77
N VAL A 30 -5.75 -5.07 2.67
CA VAL A 30 -5.41 -4.95 4.10
C VAL A 30 -3.90 -4.99 4.30
N PHE A 31 -3.21 -5.94 3.67
CA PHE A 31 -1.76 -6.09 3.83
C PHE A 31 -1.01 -4.85 3.35
N VAL A 32 -1.31 -4.35 2.15
CA VAL A 32 -0.75 -3.10 1.62
C VAL A 32 -1.16 -1.94 2.51
N GLY A 33 -2.43 -1.89 2.93
CA GLY A 33 -2.98 -0.88 3.83
C GLY A 33 -2.18 -0.72 5.11
N ILE A 34 -1.89 -1.82 5.81
CA ILE A 34 -1.11 -1.83 7.06
C ILE A 34 0.29 -1.26 6.84
N ILE A 35 0.99 -1.72 5.80
CA ILE A 35 2.35 -1.28 5.50
C ILE A 35 2.38 0.22 5.21
N MET A 36 1.49 0.70 4.35
CA MET A 36 1.48 2.10 3.91
C MET A 36 1.01 3.04 5.02
N VAL A 37 -0.02 2.68 5.79
CA VAL A 37 -0.45 3.48 6.95
C VAL A 37 0.65 3.53 8.01
N GLN A 38 1.26 2.39 8.36
CA GLN A 38 2.31 2.38 9.37
C GLN A 38 3.49 3.24 8.92
N SER A 39 3.96 3.10 7.68
CA SER A 39 5.09 3.88 7.16
C SER A 39 4.78 5.38 7.07
N GLY A 40 3.57 5.75 6.65
CA GLY A 40 3.16 7.15 6.54
C GLY A 40 2.91 7.81 7.90
N PHE A 41 2.32 7.09 8.86
CA PHE A 41 2.10 7.61 10.20
C PHE A 41 3.37 7.73 11.01
N ASP A 42 4.33 6.81 10.84
CA ASP A 42 5.66 6.95 11.43
C ASP A 42 6.33 8.25 11.00
N LYS A 43 6.26 8.60 9.70
CA LYS A 43 6.76 9.88 9.18
C LYS A 43 6.06 11.10 9.77
N ILE A 44 4.76 11.01 10.06
CA ILE A 44 4.02 12.13 10.67
C ILE A 44 4.39 12.29 12.15
N PHE A 45 4.43 11.19 12.90
CA PHE A 45 4.63 11.23 14.35
C PHE A 45 6.10 11.35 14.75
N ASN A 46 7.02 10.86 13.93
CA ASN A 46 8.47 10.92 14.11
C ASN A 46 9.13 11.76 12.99
N TRP A 47 8.56 12.95 12.73
CA TRP A 47 8.98 13.79 11.61
C TRP A 47 10.47 14.16 11.64
N GLU A 48 10.99 14.58 12.80
CA GLU A 48 12.39 15.01 12.94
C GLU A 48 13.36 13.85 12.69
N GLY A 49 13.09 12.67 13.26
CA GLY A 49 13.92 11.48 13.07
C GLY A 49 13.94 11.00 11.62
N GLU A 50 12.77 10.98 10.96
CA GLU A 50 12.67 10.59 9.55
C GLU A 50 13.34 11.61 8.62
N LEU A 51 13.20 12.91 8.92
CA LEU A 51 13.87 13.95 8.15
C LEU A 51 15.39 13.87 8.29
N ASP A 52 15.90 13.61 9.48
CA ASP A 52 17.35 13.43 9.72
C ASP A 52 17.88 12.20 8.99
N PHE A 53 17.18 11.06 9.09
CA PHE A 53 17.55 9.82 8.37
C PHE A 53 17.60 10.04 6.86
N ILE A 54 16.58 10.67 6.28
CA ILE A 54 16.52 10.95 4.84
C ILE A 54 17.59 11.97 4.43
N SER A 55 17.82 12.99 5.25
CA SER A 55 18.82 14.02 4.96
C SER A 55 20.23 13.46 4.95
N GLU A 56 20.56 12.58 5.90
CA GLU A 56 21.84 11.85 5.90
C GLU A 56 21.96 10.96 4.66
N LYS A 57 20.91 10.21 4.33
CA LYS A 57 20.87 9.31 3.18
C LYS A 57 21.09 10.03 1.84
N PHE A 58 20.54 11.22 1.68
CA PHE A 58 20.67 12.02 0.45
C PHE A 58 21.82 13.03 0.47
N ALA A 59 22.60 13.14 1.55
CA ALA A 59 23.61 14.19 1.73
C ALA A 59 24.64 14.30 0.59
N LYS A 60 24.97 13.17 -0.06
CA LYS A 60 25.93 13.10 -1.18
C LYS A 60 25.27 12.96 -2.55
N THR A 61 23.99 13.30 -2.64
CA THR A 61 23.18 13.14 -3.86
C THR A 61 22.66 14.49 -4.36
N PRO A 62 22.18 14.58 -5.61
CA PRO A 62 21.54 15.79 -6.13
C PRO A 62 20.29 16.23 -5.34
N LEU A 63 19.73 15.36 -4.49
CA LEU A 63 18.53 15.59 -3.70
C LEU A 63 18.80 16.11 -2.29
N SER A 64 20.05 16.42 -1.93
CA SER A 64 20.43 16.82 -0.56
C SER A 64 19.58 17.98 0.01
N ASN A 65 19.17 18.92 -0.85
CA ASN A 65 18.37 20.09 -0.46
C ASN A 65 16.86 19.86 -0.57
N PHE A 66 16.43 18.68 -1.05
CA PHE A 66 15.04 18.34 -1.32
C PHE A 66 14.53 17.21 -0.42
N SER A 67 15.30 16.79 0.59
CA SER A 67 14.95 15.72 1.54
C SER A 67 13.58 15.93 2.18
N ALA A 68 13.30 17.15 2.68
CA ALA A 68 12.01 17.49 3.26
C ALA A 68 10.87 17.41 2.24
N PHE A 69 11.08 17.87 1.01
CA PHE A 69 10.07 17.80 -0.04
C PHE A 69 9.76 16.35 -0.42
N GLY A 70 10.78 15.51 -0.58
CA GLY A 70 10.62 14.09 -0.85
C GLY A 70 9.87 13.37 0.28
N LEU A 71 10.20 13.71 1.54
CA LEU A 71 9.53 13.16 2.72
C LEU A 71 8.04 13.56 2.77
N ILE A 72 7.70 14.83 2.53
CA ILE A 72 6.29 15.27 2.46
C ILE A 72 5.55 14.50 1.36
N GLN A 73 6.13 14.46 0.16
CA GLN A 73 5.49 13.83 -1.00
C GLN A 73 5.19 12.36 -0.75
N VAL A 74 6.18 11.58 -0.28
CA VAL A 74 5.99 10.15 -0.04
C VAL A 74 4.99 9.90 1.09
N THR A 75 5.02 10.70 2.16
CA THR A 75 4.09 10.60 3.29
C THR A 75 2.64 10.76 2.83
N ILE A 76 2.36 11.73 1.96
CA ILE A 76 1.01 11.95 1.42
C ILE A 76 0.52 10.70 0.67
N PHE A 77 1.35 10.14 -0.22
CA PHE A 77 0.97 8.95 -0.97
C PHE A 77 0.82 7.72 -0.07
N GLU A 78 1.69 7.53 0.91
CA GLU A 78 1.62 6.42 1.87
C GLU A 78 0.33 6.47 2.71
N VAL A 79 0.00 7.63 3.27
CA VAL A 79 -1.21 7.77 4.09
C VAL A 79 -2.46 7.59 3.24
N LEU A 80 -2.55 8.25 2.09
CA LEU A 80 -3.72 8.14 1.22
C LEU A 80 -3.90 6.72 0.68
N SER A 81 -2.82 6.09 0.21
CA SER A 81 -2.86 4.69 -0.25
C SER A 81 -3.27 3.75 0.85
N GLY A 82 -2.67 3.88 2.04
CA GLY A 82 -2.95 3.03 3.18
C GLY A 82 -4.41 3.10 3.62
N LEU A 83 -4.93 4.32 3.81
CA LEU A 83 -6.33 4.52 4.23
C LEU A 83 -7.32 4.05 3.17
N LEU A 84 -7.07 4.33 1.89
CA LEU A 84 -7.94 3.89 0.80
C LEU A 84 -7.91 2.37 0.61
N SER A 85 -6.75 1.71 0.77
CA SER A 85 -6.67 0.26 0.72
C SER A 85 -7.40 -0.40 1.88
N LEU A 86 -7.24 0.10 3.12
CA LEU A 86 -8.00 -0.42 4.28
C LEU A 86 -9.51 -0.22 4.11
N PHE A 87 -9.92 0.97 3.65
CA PHE A 87 -11.33 1.23 3.37
C PHE A 87 -11.84 0.37 2.21
N GLY A 88 -11.05 0.21 1.15
CA GLY A 88 -11.34 -0.63 -0.01
C GLY A 88 -11.54 -2.09 0.34
N ALA A 89 -10.82 -2.61 1.32
CA ALA A 89 -11.00 -3.97 1.82
C ALA A 89 -12.40 -4.20 2.44
N ILE A 90 -12.95 -3.18 3.12
CA ILE A 90 -14.31 -3.20 3.66
C ILE A 90 -15.32 -3.04 2.52
N MET A 91 -15.06 -2.11 1.60
CA MET A 91 -15.95 -1.80 0.48
C MET A 91 -16.14 -2.97 -0.48
N VAL A 92 -15.07 -3.72 -0.78
CA VAL A 92 -15.17 -4.89 -1.66
C VAL A 92 -15.95 -6.04 -1.01
N LEU A 93 -15.76 -6.27 0.30
CA LEU A 93 -16.41 -7.38 1.00
C LEU A 93 -17.91 -7.16 1.24
N PHE A 94 -18.29 -5.95 1.63
CA PHE A 94 -19.66 -5.69 2.11
C PHE A 94 -20.53 -4.89 1.14
N TYR A 95 -19.91 -4.23 0.17
CA TYR A 95 -20.61 -3.31 -0.74
C TYR A 95 -20.35 -3.61 -2.22
N ASN A 96 -19.58 -4.67 -2.53
CA ASN A 96 -19.19 -5.04 -3.89
C ASN A 96 -18.59 -3.84 -4.68
N ASN A 97 -17.86 -2.97 -3.97
CA ASN A 97 -17.27 -1.77 -4.53
C ASN A 97 -15.75 -1.84 -4.44
N GLU A 98 -15.13 -1.99 -5.61
CA GLU A 98 -13.70 -2.19 -5.78
C GLU A 98 -12.92 -0.87 -5.93
N SER A 99 -13.61 0.23 -6.21
CA SER A 99 -12.97 1.50 -6.63
C SER A 99 -11.96 2.01 -5.60
N TYR A 100 -12.28 1.91 -4.31
CA TYR A 100 -11.40 2.38 -3.24
C TYR A 100 -10.15 1.51 -3.08
N GLY A 101 -10.28 0.18 -3.23
CA GLY A 101 -9.14 -0.75 -3.19
C GLY A 101 -8.19 -0.49 -4.37
N ILE A 102 -8.74 -0.34 -5.57
CA ILE A 102 -8.00 0.01 -6.79
C ILE A 102 -7.27 1.35 -6.61
N MET A 103 -7.96 2.39 -6.15
CA MET A 103 -7.35 3.71 -5.92
C MET A 103 -6.22 3.63 -4.88
N GLY A 104 -6.43 2.90 -3.77
CA GLY A 104 -5.41 2.70 -2.75
C GLY A 104 -4.15 2.01 -3.30
N LEU A 105 -4.33 0.93 -4.06
CA LEU A 105 -3.22 0.19 -4.68
C LEU A 105 -2.48 1.01 -5.75
N ILE A 106 -3.16 1.82 -6.55
CA ILE A 106 -2.51 2.73 -7.51
C ILE A 106 -1.63 3.74 -6.77
N LEU A 107 -2.15 4.37 -5.71
CA LEU A 107 -1.38 5.31 -4.90
C LEU A 107 -0.20 4.62 -4.20
N ALA A 108 -0.38 3.37 -3.77
CA ALA A 108 0.70 2.58 -3.18
C ALA A 108 1.81 2.31 -4.21
N ALA A 109 1.45 1.93 -5.44
CA ALA A 109 2.40 1.73 -6.53
C ALA A 109 3.19 3.01 -6.85
N ILE A 110 2.52 4.17 -6.85
CA ILE A 110 3.16 5.48 -7.03
C ILE A 110 4.16 5.74 -5.89
N SER A 111 3.76 5.52 -4.64
CA SER A 111 4.65 5.70 -3.49
C SER A 111 5.88 4.79 -3.56
N LEU A 112 5.69 3.51 -3.87
CA LEU A 112 6.78 2.53 -4.01
C LEU A 112 7.75 2.92 -5.14
N CYS A 113 7.25 3.49 -6.24
CA CYS A 113 8.10 4.03 -7.30
C CYS A 113 8.93 5.24 -6.83
N ILE A 114 8.34 6.15 -6.04
CA ILE A 114 9.06 7.30 -5.45
C ILE A 114 10.15 6.81 -4.50
N LEU A 115 9.82 5.87 -3.61
CA LEU A 115 10.78 5.25 -2.70
C LEU A 115 11.90 4.58 -3.48
N MET A 116 11.58 3.75 -4.47
CA MET A 116 12.54 3.04 -5.31
C MET A 116 13.50 3.99 -6.00
N LEU A 117 13.00 5.09 -6.56
CA LEU A 117 13.85 6.14 -7.15
C LEU A 117 14.81 6.72 -6.12
N GLY A 118 14.33 7.04 -4.91
CA GLY A 118 15.14 7.53 -3.80
C GLY A 118 16.25 6.55 -3.39
N GLN A 119 15.92 5.25 -3.29
CA GLN A 119 16.91 4.20 -3.01
C GLN A 119 17.99 4.13 -4.10
N ARG A 120 17.61 4.25 -5.38
CA ARG A 120 18.58 4.21 -6.50
C ARG A 120 19.47 5.46 -6.55
N ILE A 121 18.94 6.64 -6.28
CA ILE A 121 19.73 7.88 -6.25
C ILE A 121 20.74 7.88 -5.10
N SER A 122 20.35 7.35 -3.94
CA SER A 122 21.24 7.20 -2.78
C SER A 122 22.15 5.97 -2.85
N LYS A 123 22.05 5.15 -3.91
CA LYS A 123 22.79 3.89 -4.09
C LYS A 123 22.54 2.86 -2.99
N ASP A 124 21.38 2.91 -2.35
CA ASP A 124 20.92 1.90 -1.41
C ASP A 124 20.28 0.73 -2.17
N TYR A 125 21.12 -0.21 -2.60
CA TYR A 125 20.69 -1.38 -3.37
C TYR A 125 19.91 -2.39 -2.53
N GLU A 126 20.21 -2.47 -1.23
CA GLU A 126 19.55 -3.38 -0.28
C GLU A 126 18.13 -2.88 0.01
N GLY A 127 17.98 -1.60 0.34
CA GLY A 127 16.67 -0.96 0.50
C GLY A 127 15.81 -1.04 -0.76
N ALA A 128 16.42 -0.86 -1.94
CA ALA A 128 15.73 -1.04 -3.22
C ALA A 128 15.20 -2.47 -3.44
N ALA A 129 15.92 -3.50 -2.99
CA ALA A 129 15.51 -4.89 -3.15
C ALA A 129 14.30 -5.23 -2.26
N VAL A 130 14.23 -4.66 -1.05
CA VAL A 130 13.11 -4.85 -0.11
C VAL A 130 11.78 -4.31 -0.64
N LEU A 131 11.81 -3.31 -1.53
CA LEU A 131 10.59 -2.75 -2.12
C LEU A 131 9.95 -3.64 -3.20
N VAL A 132 10.74 -4.53 -3.83
CA VAL A 132 10.27 -5.34 -4.96
C VAL A 132 9.11 -6.27 -4.58
N PRO A 133 9.15 -7.02 -3.46
CA PRO A 133 8.01 -7.84 -3.04
C PRO A 133 6.72 -7.04 -2.80
N TYR A 134 6.83 -5.86 -2.18
CA TYR A 134 5.67 -4.99 -1.96
C TYR A 134 5.07 -4.52 -3.29
N PHE A 135 5.93 -4.11 -4.23
CA PHE A 135 5.49 -3.69 -5.55
C PHE A 135 4.82 -4.84 -6.32
N LEU A 136 5.39 -6.04 -6.28
CA LEU A 136 4.78 -7.22 -6.90
C LEU A 136 3.41 -7.53 -6.30
N LEU A 137 3.27 -7.49 -4.97
CA LEU A 137 1.98 -7.71 -4.31
C LEU A 137 0.95 -6.64 -4.72
N THR A 138 1.36 -5.36 -4.79
CA THR A 138 0.50 -4.27 -5.26
C THR A 138 0.04 -4.50 -6.70
N MET A 139 0.93 -4.92 -7.60
CA MET A 139 0.58 -5.21 -8.99
C MET A 139 -0.33 -6.43 -9.13
N ILE A 140 -0.10 -7.49 -8.34
CA ILE A 140 -1.00 -8.64 -8.27
C ILE A 140 -2.38 -8.20 -7.79
N GLY A 141 -2.46 -7.37 -6.75
CA GLY A 141 -3.73 -6.82 -6.27
C GLY A 141 -4.49 -6.08 -7.36
N LEU A 142 -3.82 -5.19 -8.10
CA LEU A 142 -4.42 -4.48 -9.22
C LEU A 142 -4.89 -5.41 -10.33
N PHE A 143 -4.13 -6.46 -10.63
CA PHE A 143 -4.54 -7.48 -11.59
C PHE A 143 -5.80 -8.22 -11.10
N MET A 144 -5.86 -8.62 -9.83
CA MET A 144 -7.03 -9.33 -9.27
C MET A 144 -8.28 -8.46 -9.25
N TYR A 145 -8.16 -7.15 -8.98
CA TYR A 145 -9.29 -6.22 -9.08
C TYR A 145 -9.76 -5.96 -10.54
N SER A 146 -9.01 -6.40 -11.55
CA SER A 146 -9.32 -6.15 -12.96
C SER A 146 -9.89 -7.38 -13.69
N ASN A 147 -9.95 -8.55 -13.05
CA ASN A 147 -10.43 -9.81 -13.63
C ASN A 147 -11.63 -10.32 -12.84
#